data_AF-A0A1Y1LFJ1-F1
#
_entry.id   AF-A0A1Y1LFJ1-F1
#
_cell.length_a   1.000
_cell.length_b   1.000
_cell.length_c   1.000
_cell.angle_alpha   90.00
_cell.angle_beta   90.00
_cell.angle_gamma   90.00
#
_symmetry.space_group_name_H-M   'P 1'
#
loop_
_entity.id
_entity.type
_entity.pdbx_description
1 polymer ?
#
loop_
_entity_poly.entity_id
_entity_poly.type
_entity_poly.pdbx_seq_one_letter_code
_entity_poly.pdbx_strand_id
1 'polypeptide(L)'
;MFQATFKRNCSWKSRWQNKNIPTGQVSEEVKTFLAALPKVVDALTTSASCYGSPQFTKRYKELIEFTVLKEHRFRPPILLDAYKALELPQNFSKEKWELVVMFAWSLELTQTAMVVQDDTWEQQESRWNEVCWHKMPNVGLIAINDSNLLYESAFAIVKKYFSGLPEYTSLVELLHYMNLVTSIGQSMDWECRQNGKPIYESFNMDLYREIARRKGGTAIVEGPFMGALA
;
A
#
# COMPACT_ATOMS: atom_id res chain seq x y z
N MET A 1 -8.54 41.17 7.80
CA MET A 1 -7.13 40.76 8.00
C MET A 1 -7.05 40.03 9.34
N PHE A 2 -7.26 38.71 9.34
CA PHE A 2 -7.07 37.84 10.50
C PHE A 2 -6.20 36.68 10.05
N GLN A 3 -4.88 36.78 10.29
CA GLN A 3 -3.95 35.67 10.13
C GLN A 3 -4.04 34.80 11.38
N ALA A 4 -4.77 33.68 11.28
CA ALA A 4 -4.61 32.60 12.24
C ALA A 4 -3.28 31.89 11.92
N THR A 5 -2.25 32.19 12.71
CA THR A 5 -0.96 31.50 12.68
C THR A 5 -1.14 30.08 13.19
N PHE A 6 -1.34 29.13 12.27
CA PHE A 6 -1.33 27.71 12.56
C PHE A 6 0.14 27.30 12.85
N LYS A 7 0.54 27.29 14.13
CA LYS A 7 1.79 26.64 14.55
C LYS A 7 1.66 25.13 14.31
N ARG A 8 2.05 24.66 13.12
CA ARG A 8 2.12 23.24 12.74
C ARG A 8 3.32 22.56 13.43
N ASN A 9 3.14 22.16 14.69
CA ASN A 9 3.93 21.06 15.25
C ASN A 9 3.38 19.73 14.69
N CYS A 10 3.59 19.48 13.39
CA CYS A 10 3.20 18.23 12.72
C CYS A 10 4.23 17.13 13.01
N SER A 11 4.31 16.68 14.27
CA SER A 11 4.83 15.35 14.55
C SER A 11 3.69 14.36 14.35
N TRP A 12 3.47 13.91 13.12
CA TRP A 12 2.58 12.78 12.84
C TRP A 12 2.91 11.51 13.66
N LYS A 13 4.15 11.44 14.16
CA LYS A 13 4.75 10.36 14.95
C LYS A 13 4.17 10.37 16.36
N SER A 14 3.99 11.55 16.97
CA SER A 14 3.31 11.65 18.26
C SER A 14 1.80 11.40 18.15
N ARG A 15 1.18 11.71 17.00
CA ARG A 15 -0.25 11.40 16.75
C ARG A 15 -0.52 9.90 16.67
N TRP A 16 0.44 9.12 16.18
CA TRP A 16 0.39 7.65 16.18
C TRP A 16 0.74 7.05 17.55
N GLN A 17 1.72 7.61 18.26
CA GLN A 17 2.04 7.16 19.63
C GLN A 17 0.90 7.43 20.63
N ASN A 18 0.04 8.43 20.37
CA ASN A 18 -1.06 8.83 21.27
C ASN A 18 -2.47 8.48 20.77
N LYS A 19 -2.64 7.85 19.61
CA LYS A 19 -3.94 7.28 19.24
C LYS A 19 -3.99 5.85 19.76
N ASN A 20 -4.72 5.67 20.84
CA ASN A 20 -5.22 4.36 21.27
C ASN A 20 -5.75 3.64 20.02
N ILE A 21 -5.02 2.61 19.57
CA ILE A 21 -5.53 1.64 18.62
C ILE A 21 -6.88 1.20 19.19
N PRO A 22 -8.00 1.26 18.43
CA PRO A 22 -9.29 0.85 18.95
C PRO A 22 -9.13 -0.51 19.63
N THR A 23 -9.50 -0.60 20.90
CA THR A 23 -9.40 -1.76 21.77
C THR A 23 -10.34 -2.91 21.36
N GLY A 24 -10.65 -3.01 20.07
CA GLY A 24 -10.96 -4.29 19.46
C GLY A 24 -9.68 -5.11 19.41
N GLN A 25 -9.77 -6.40 19.70
CA GLN A 25 -8.63 -7.30 19.72
C GLN A 25 -7.95 -7.29 18.33
N VAL A 26 -6.85 -6.53 18.19
CA VAL A 26 -6.03 -6.53 16.98
C VAL A 26 -5.59 -7.97 16.76
N SER A 27 -5.89 -8.53 15.59
CA SER A 27 -5.58 -9.93 15.30
C SER A 27 -4.06 -10.17 15.37
N GLU A 28 -3.66 -11.41 15.63
CA GLU A 28 -2.25 -11.74 15.76
C GLU A 28 -1.50 -11.56 14.43
N GLU A 29 -2.20 -11.72 13.31
CA GLU A 29 -1.74 -11.46 11.95
C GLU A 29 -1.39 -9.98 11.76
N VAL A 30 -2.26 -9.06 12.20
CA VAL A 30 -1.98 -7.63 12.13
C VAL A 30 -0.76 -7.30 12.99
N LYS A 31 -0.65 -7.83 14.22
CA LYS A 31 0.53 -7.58 15.06
C LYS A 31 1.82 -8.10 14.42
N THR A 32 1.78 -9.31 13.88
CA THR A 32 2.91 -9.94 13.18
C THR A 32 3.35 -9.08 11.99
N PHE A 33 2.39 -8.65 11.17
CA PHE A 33 2.63 -7.79 10.03
C PHE A 33 3.30 -6.47 10.45
N LEU A 34 2.72 -5.78 11.44
CA LEU A 34 3.26 -4.51 11.95
C LEU A 34 4.66 -4.65 12.55
N ALA A 35 4.93 -5.74 13.26
CA ALA A 35 6.23 -6.01 13.86
C ALA A 35 7.35 -6.14 12.82
N ALA A 36 7.03 -6.49 11.58
CA ALA A 36 7.98 -6.58 10.48
C ALA A 36 8.32 -5.23 9.81
N LEU A 37 7.58 -4.14 10.10
CA LEU A 37 7.84 -2.84 9.47
C LEU A 37 9.29 -2.35 9.59
N PRO A 38 9.97 -2.44 10.76
CA PRO A 38 11.37 -2.03 10.86
C PRO A 38 12.28 -2.79 9.89
N LYS A 39 12.04 -4.10 9.71
CA LYS A 39 12.78 -4.97 8.77
C LYS A 39 12.52 -4.57 7.32
N VAL A 40 11.29 -4.18 6.97
CA VAL A 40 10.91 -3.69 5.64
C VAL A 40 11.60 -2.36 5.32
N VAL A 41 11.52 -1.39 6.24
CA VAL A 41 12.17 -0.09 6.09
C VAL A 41 13.67 -0.26 5.95
N ASP A 42 14.30 -1.08 6.80
CA ASP A 42 15.72 -1.39 6.72
C ASP A 42 16.08 -2.01 5.36
N ALA A 43 15.31 -2.99 4.90
CA ALA A 43 15.53 -3.65 3.62
C ALA A 43 15.51 -2.69 2.42
N LEU A 44 14.66 -1.67 2.44
CA LEU A 44 14.54 -0.68 1.38
C LEU A 44 15.63 0.41 1.47
N THR A 45 15.92 0.87 2.68
CA THR A 45 16.81 2.02 2.95
C THR A 45 18.30 1.68 2.98
N THR A 46 18.66 0.43 3.24
CA THR A 46 20.06 -0.05 3.24
C THR A 46 20.50 -0.63 1.89
N SER A 47 19.62 -0.61 0.89
CA SER A 47 19.94 -1.06 -0.46
C SER A 47 21.06 -0.22 -1.08
N ALA A 48 21.84 -0.84 -1.99
CA ALA A 48 22.94 -0.15 -2.69
C ALA A 48 22.46 1.12 -3.41
N SER A 49 21.21 1.12 -3.90
CA SER A 49 20.56 2.27 -4.55
C SER A 49 20.38 3.49 -3.63
N CYS A 50 20.42 3.31 -2.30
CA CYS A 50 20.33 4.38 -1.32
C CYS A 50 21.69 4.87 -0.81
N TYR A 51 22.79 4.20 -1.21
CA TYR A 51 24.13 4.53 -0.71
C TYR A 51 24.55 5.96 -1.12
N GLY A 52 25.19 6.69 -0.20
CA GLY A 52 25.64 8.07 -0.43
C GLY A 52 24.53 9.13 -0.41
N SER A 53 23.27 8.76 -0.14
CA SER A 53 22.12 9.68 -0.21
C SER A 53 21.33 9.79 1.12
N PRO A 54 21.92 10.27 2.22
CA PRO A 54 21.30 10.24 3.55
C PRO A 54 20.00 11.05 3.66
N GLN A 55 19.89 12.16 2.92
CA GLN A 55 18.67 12.97 2.88
C GLN A 55 17.51 12.22 2.21
N PHE A 56 17.80 11.53 1.10
CA PHE A 56 16.83 10.68 0.41
C PHE A 56 16.37 9.55 1.34
N THR A 57 17.31 8.83 1.96
CA THR A 57 16.99 7.73 2.87
C THR A 57 16.07 8.16 4.02
N LYS A 58 16.31 9.34 4.59
CA LYS A 58 15.45 9.92 5.63
C LYS A 58 14.03 10.19 5.09
N ARG A 59 13.92 10.85 3.93
CA ARG A 59 12.65 11.21 3.30
C ARG A 59 11.86 9.99 2.80
N TYR A 60 12.57 8.93 2.41
CA TYR A 60 12.00 7.66 1.98
C TYR A 60 11.42 6.88 3.18
N LYS A 61 12.14 6.85 4.29
CA LYS A 61 11.61 6.32 5.56
C LYS A 61 10.36 7.07 6.01
N GLU A 62 10.38 8.40 5.92
CA GLU A 62 9.21 9.24 6.24
C GLU A 62 8.01 8.93 5.33
N LEU A 63 8.23 8.75 4.03
CA LEU A 63 7.21 8.34 3.07
C LEU A 63 6.56 7.01 3.47
N ILE A 64 7.37 5.97 3.67
CA ILE A 64 6.88 4.64 4.02
C ILE A 64 6.13 4.71 5.34
N GLU A 65 6.77 5.19 6.41
CA GLU A 65 6.15 5.28 7.74
C GLU A 65 4.83 6.05 7.72
N PHE A 66 4.73 7.15 6.97
CA PHE A 66 3.48 7.90 6.92
C PHE A 66 2.39 7.18 6.15
N THR A 67 2.70 6.70 4.95
CA THR A 67 1.69 6.19 4.03
C THR A 67 1.17 4.83 4.49
N VAL A 68 2.08 3.90 4.85
CA VAL A 68 1.70 2.54 5.23
C VAL A 68 1.18 2.44 6.66
N LEU A 69 1.53 3.37 7.56
CA LEU A 69 1.02 3.31 8.94
C LEU A 69 -0.42 3.79 9.05
N LYS A 70 -0.87 4.65 8.13
CA LYS A 70 -2.14 5.37 8.22
C LYS A 70 -3.40 4.55 7.96
N GLU A 71 -3.27 3.38 7.36
CA GLU A 71 -4.43 2.59 6.96
C GLU A 71 -5.03 1.78 8.12
N HIS A 72 -6.37 1.70 8.17
CA HIS A 72 -7.04 0.62 8.88
C HIS A 72 -6.82 -0.68 8.07
N ARG A 73 -5.76 -1.42 8.40
CA ARG A 73 -5.20 -2.50 7.56
C ARG A 73 -6.05 -3.78 7.61
N PHE A 74 -6.99 -3.90 6.68
CA PHE A 74 -7.80 -5.11 6.50
C PHE A 74 -7.22 -6.11 5.49
N ARG A 75 -6.20 -5.74 4.70
CA ARG A 75 -5.74 -6.54 3.54
C ARG A 75 -4.57 -7.48 3.84
N PRO A 76 -3.52 -7.07 4.58
CA PRO A 76 -2.46 -8.00 4.97
C PRO A 76 -2.97 -9.24 5.72
N PRO A 77 -3.94 -9.12 6.65
CA PRO A 77 -4.53 -10.30 7.30
C PRO A 77 -5.14 -11.30 6.33
N ILE A 78 -5.74 -10.86 5.20
CA ILE A 78 -6.34 -11.79 4.22
C ILE A 78 -5.30 -12.76 3.67
N LEU A 79 -4.12 -12.28 3.27
CA LEU A 79 -3.03 -13.14 2.79
C LEU A 79 -2.53 -14.06 3.92
N LEU A 80 -2.31 -13.49 5.12
CA LEU A 80 -1.78 -14.24 6.26
C LEU A 80 -2.73 -15.36 6.70
N ASP A 81 -4.03 -15.07 6.76
CA ASP A 81 -5.09 -16.03 7.07
C ASP A 81 -5.26 -17.06 5.95
N ALA A 82 -5.24 -16.63 4.68
CA ALA A 82 -5.33 -17.52 3.54
C ALA A 82 -4.17 -18.53 3.53
N TYR A 83 -2.94 -18.07 3.72
CA TYR A 83 -1.78 -18.95 3.78
C TYR A 83 -1.89 -19.97 4.92
N LYS A 84 -2.30 -19.54 6.13
CA LYS A 84 -2.53 -20.44 7.26
C LYS A 84 -3.60 -21.50 6.96
N ALA A 85 -4.65 -21.13 6.23
CA ALA A 85 -5.75 -22.02 5.90
C ALA A 85 -5.41 -23.00 4.75
N LEU A 86 -4.54 -22.60 3.82
CA LEU A 86 -4.23 -23.36 2.60
C LEU A 86 -2.97 -24.22 2.72
N GLU A 87 -1.97 -23.79 3.49
CA GLU A 87 -0.72 -24.53 3.64
C GLU A 87 -0.90 -25.73 4.59
N LEU A 88 -0.23 -26.82 4.24
CA LEU A 88 -0.27 -28.03 5.04
C LEU A 88 0.57 -27.88 6.31
N PRO A 89 0.14 -28.38 7.49
CA PRO A 89 0.87 -28.21 8.74
C PRO A 89 2.35 -28.64 8.68
N GLN A 90 2.66 -29.71 7.93
CA GLN A 90 4.02 -30.21 7.75
C GLN A 90 4.92 -29.29 6.91
N ASN A 91 4.34 -28.45 6.08
CA ASN A 91 5.05 -27.51 5.22
C ASN A 91 5.22 -26.14 5.88
N PHE A 92 4.54 -25.91 7.01
CA PHE A 92 4.60 -24.66 7.74
C PHE A 92 5.93 -24.56 8.50
N SER A 93 6.69 -23.51 8.24
CA SER A 93 7.92 -23.19 8.98
C SER A 93 7.98 -21.70 9.31
N LYS A 94 8.82 -21.35 10.29
CA LYS A 94 9.03 -19.94 10.65
C LYS A 94 9.62 -19.15 9.48
N GLU A 95 10.53 -19.75 8.72
CA GLU A 95 11.20 -19.14 7.57
C GLU A 95 10.20 -18.83 6.46
N LYS A 96 9.33 -19.80 6.11
CA LYS A 96 8.26 -19.55 5.13
C LYS A 96 7.27 -18.51 5.63
N TRP A 97 6.90 -18.56 6.91
CA TRP A 97 6.00 -17.56 7.49
C TRP A 97 6.60 -16.15 7.41
N GLU A 98 7.90 -16.00 7.67
CA GLU A 98 8.59 -14.72 7.47
C GLU A 98 8.55 -14.25 6.00
N LEU A 99 8.71 -15.16 5.03
CA LEU A 99 8.58 -14.83 3.61
C LEU A 99 7.17 -14.33 3.29
N VAL A 100 6.12 -15.04 3.72
CA VAL A 100 4.73 -14.63 3.51
C VAL A 100 4.45 -13.24 4.11
N VAL A 101 4.99 -12.95 5.30
CA VAL A 101 4.90 -11.61 5.90
C VAL A 101 5.62 -10.55 5.05
N MET A 102 6.80 -10.86 4.48
CA MET A 102 7.48 -9.93 3.58
C MET A 102 6.70 -9.71 2.28
N PHE A 103 6.08 -10.74 1.71
CA PHE A 103 5.22 -10.59 0.54
C PHE A 103 3.95 -9.79 0.84
N ALA A 104 3.35 -9.97 2.02
CA ALA A 104 2.25 -9.13 2.48
C ALA A 104 2.63 -7.64 2.47
N TRP A 105 3.87 -7.32 2.83
CA TRP A 105 4.37 -5.94 2.76
C TRP A 105 4.56 -5.45 1.33
N SER A 106 4.97 -6.30 0.39
CA SER A 106 4.96 -5.96 -1.03
C SER A 106 3.56 -5.63 -1.53
N LEU A 107 2.54 -6.43 -1.19
CA LEU A 107 1.14 -6.14 -1.56
C LEU A 107 0.66 -4.80 -0.96
N GLU A 108 0.95 -4.56 0.32
CA GLU A 108 0.56 -3.33 0.99
C GLU A 108 1.25 -2.11 0.36
N LEU A 109 2.54 -2.20 -0.01
CA LEU A 109 3.26 -1.14 -0.71
C LEU A 109 2.64 -0.85 -2.09
N THR A 110 2.29 -1.89 -2.85
CA THR A 110 1.60 -1.76 -4.15
C THR A 110 0.26 -1.05 -4.01
N GLN A 111 -0.56 -1.42 -3.04
CA GLN A 111 -1.86 -0.77 -2.81
C GLN A 111 -1.70 0.66 -2.26
N THR A 112 -0.74 0.87 -1.36
CA THR A 112 -0.43 2.21 -0.82
C THR A 112 -0.02 3.15 -1.96
N ALA A 113 0.79 2.68 -2.91
CA ALA A 113 1.13 3.44 -4.11
C ALA A 113 -0.11 3.90 -4.88
N MET A 114 -1.06 2.98 -5.12
CA MET A 114 -2.32 3.29 -5.79
C MET A 114 -3.16 4.31 -5.03
N VAL A 115 -3.23 4.20 -3.69
CA VAL A 115 -3.96 5.15 -2.83
C VAL A 115 -3.33 6.53 -2.87
N VAL A 116 -2.01 6.63 -2.77
CA VAL A 116 -1.28 7.91 -2.86
C VAL A 116 -1.53 8.57 -4.21
N GLN A 117 -1.54 7.78 -5.29
CA GLN A 117 -1.81 8.24 -6.64
C GLN A 117 -3.26 8.73 -6.80
N ASP A 118 -4.24 7.94 -6.37
CA ASP A 118 -5.68 8.25 -6.37
C ASP A 118 -5.97 9.55 -5.60
N ASP A 119 -5.46 9.67 -4.38
CA ASP A 119 -5.60 10.88 -3.55
C ASP A 119 -5.01 12.11 -4.25
N THR A 120 -3.86 11.95 -4.91
CA THR A 120 -3.17 13.05 -5.60
C THR A 120 -3.96 13.52 -6.81
N TRP A 121 -4.45 12.60 -7.62
CA TRP A 121 -5.19 12.97 -8.81
C TRP A 121 -6.57 13.56 -8.50
N GLU A 122 -7.27 13.01 -7.51
CA GLU A 122 -8.58 13.51 -7.07
C GLU A 122 -8.48 14.71 -6.11
N GLN A 123 -7.27 15.17 -5.79
CA GLN A 123 -7.02 16.30 -4.87
C GLN A 123 -7.65 16.11 -3.48
N GLN A 124 -7.73 14.87 -3.02
CA GLN A 124 -8.35 14.52 -1.73
C GLN A 124 -7.65 15.24 -0.57
N GLU A 125 -8.42 15.88 0.31
CA GLU A 125 -7.86 16.61 1.46
C GLU A 125 -7.45 15.65 2.60
N SER A 126 -8.26 14.62 2.83
CA SER A 126 -8.03 13.66 3.91
C SER A 126 -8.56 12.27 3.58
N ARG A 127 -7.86 11.24 4.06
CA ARG A 127 -8.28 9.84 4.03
C ARG A 127 -8.17 9.27 5.44
N TRP A 128 -9.19 8.52 5.87
CA TRP A 128 -9.30 7.99 7.24
C TRP A 128 -9.05 9.01 8.36
N ASN A 129 -9.63 10.21 8.22
CA ASN A 129 -9.48 11.33 9.16
C ASN A 129 -8.02 11.84 9.31
N GLU A 130 -7.15 11.53 8.36
CA GLU A 130 -5.78 12.00 8.32
C GLU A 130 -5.50 12.71 6.99
N VAL A 131 -4.63 13.71 7.01
CA VAL A 131 -4.25 14.46 5.80
C VAL A 131 -3.61 13.54 4.75
N CYS A 132 -4.00 13.68 3.49
CA CYS A 132 -3.43 12.92 2.37
C CYS A 132 -1.96 13.31 2.14
N TRP A 133 -1.17 12.38 1.61
CA TRP A 133 0.28 12.55 1.48
C TRP A 133 0.67 13.79 0.67
N HIS A 134 0.04 14.00 -0.49
CA HIS A 134 0.32 15.14 -1.35
C HIS A 134 -0.01 16.50 -0.70
N LYS A 135 -0.86 16.53 0.34
CA LYS A 135 -1.20 17.74 1.10
C LYS A 135 -0.22 18.04 2.24
N MET A 136 0.73 17.14 2.53
CA MET A 136 1.77 17.40 3.52
C MET A 136 2.68 18.56 3.06
N PRO A 137 3.25 19.34 4.01
CA PRO A 137 4.18 20.41 3.66
C PRO A 137 5.33 19.89 2.80
N ASN A 138 5.64 20.60 1.72
CA ASN A 138 6.74 20.30 0.79
C ASN A 138 6.61 18.97 0.03
N VAL A 139 5.41 18.37 -0.06
CA VAL A 139 5.16 17.19 -0.90
C VAL A 139 4.53 17.61 -2.24
N GLY A 140 3.26 18.04 -2.23
CA GLY A 140 2.58 18.45 -3.47
C GLY A 140 2.66 17.38 -4.56
N LEU A 141 3.02 17.78 -5.78
CA LEU A 141 3.13 16.87 -6.94
C LEU A 141 4.29 15.86 -6.85
N ILE A 142 5.22 16.02 -5.91
CA ILE A 142 6.25 14.99 -5.64
C ILE A 142 5.58 13.66 -5.27
N ALA A 143 4.35 13.70 -4.73
CA ALA A 143 3.55 12.53 -4.45
C ALA A 143 3.38 11.57 -5.65
N ILE A 144 3.40 12.08 -6.89
CA ILE A 144 3.34 11.26 -8.12
C ILE A 144 4.59 10.38 -8.24
N ASN A 145 5.76 10.93 -7.96
CA ASN A 145 6.99 10.14 -7.95
C ASN A 145 7.05 9.23 -6.71
N ASP A 146 6.58 9.72 -5.56
CA ASP A 146 6.54 8.93 -4.33
C ASP A 146 5.62 7.70 -4.45
N SER A 147 4.49 7.80 -5.17
CA SER A 147 3.66 6.61 -5.45
C SER A 147 4.40 5.61 -6.33
N ASN A 148 5.09 6.06 -7.38
CA ASN A 148 5.93 5.17 -8.19
C ASN A 148 7.05 4.53 -7.36
N LEU A 149 7.70 5.29 -6.47
CA LEU A 149 8.72 4.77 -5.58
C LEU A 149 8.17 3.69 -4.65
N LEU A 150 6.98 3.86 -4.07
CA LEU A 150 6.31 2.84 -3.27
C LEU A 150 6.00 1.57 -4.08
N TYR A 151 5.57 1.72 -5.33
CA TYR A 151 5.33 0.58 -6.21
C TYR A 151 6.61 -0.20 -6.51
N GLU A 152 7.71 0.49 -6.88
CA GLU A 152 9.03 -0.12 -7.07
C GLU A 152 9.59 -0.75 -5.79
N SER A 153 9.25 -0.18 -4.62
CA SER A 153 9.61 -0.74 -3.31
C SER A 153 9.06 -2.16 -3.13
N ALA A 154 7.85 -2.43 -3.62
CA ALA A 154 7.24 -3.74 -3.54
C ALA A 154 8.11 -4.80 -4.25
N PHE A 155 8.59 -4.49 -5.47
CA PHE A 155 9.50 -5.36 -6.23
C PHE A 155 10.88 -5.47 -5.59
N ALA A 156 11.39 -4.41 -4.97
CA ALA A 156 12.65 -4.47 -4.24
C ALA A 156 12.58 -5.47 -3.07
N ILE A 157 11.46 -5.53 -2.35
CA ILE A 157 11.20 -6.57 -1.34
C ILE A 157 11.10 -7.94 -1.98
N VAL A 158 10.27 -8.14 -3.01
CA VAL A 158 10.12 -9.46 -3.67
C VAL A 158 11.48 -9.97 -4.16
N LYS A 159 12.25 -9.13 -4.85
CA LYS A 159 13.59 -9.48 -5.31
C LYS A 159 14.54 -9.87 -4.17
N LYS A 160 14.54 -9.12 -3.06
CA LYS A 160 15.44 -9.40 -1.94
C LYS A 160 15.16 -10.74 -1.26
N TYR A 161 13.90 -11.11 -1.10
CA TYR A 161 13.50 -12.28 -0.30
C TYR A 161 13.19 -13.51 -1.15
N PHE A 162 12.77 -13.34 -2.40
CA PHE A 162 12.27 -14.44 -3.22
C PHE A 162 13.14 -14.76 -4.43
N SER A 163 14.13 -13.94 -4.82
CA SER A 163 14.89 -14.16 -6.08
C SER A 163 15.59 -15.51 -6.22
N GLY A 164 15.86 -16.21 -5.11
CA GLY A 164 16.41 -17.57 -5.10
C GLY A 164 15.37 -18.68 -5.00
N LEU A 165 14.08 -18.34 -4.99
CA LEU A 165 12.96 -19.25 -4.76
C LEU A 165 12.15 -19.45 -6.04
N PRO A 166 11.52 -20.62 -6.24
CA PRO A 166 10.75 -20.90 -7.46
C PRO A 166 9.54 -19.99 -7.66
N GLU A 167 8.98 -19.43 -6.59
CA GLU A 167 7.81 -18.55 -6.60
C GLU A 167 8.14 -17.12 -7.05
N TYR A 168 9.41 -16.76 -7.23
CA TYR A 168 9.82 -15.38 -7.55
C TYR A 168 9.07 -14.78 -8.74
N THR A 169 9.03 -15.51 -9.85
CA THR A 169 8.44 -15.03 -11.11
C THR A 169 6.94 -14.87 -10.97
N SER A 170 6.25 -15.85 -10.38
CA SER A 170 4.79 -15.79 -10.18
C SER A 170 4.38 -14.63 -9.27
N LEU A 171 5.15 -14.36 -8.21
CA LEU A 171 4.88 -13.23 -7.32
C LEU A 171 5.13 -11.87 -8.00
N VAL A 172 6.17 -11.74 -8.83
CA VAL A 172 6.41 -10.53 -9.62
C VAL A 172 5.30 -10.30 -10.65
N GLU A 173 4.91 -11.34 -11.37
CA GLU A 173 3.82 -11.30 -12.35
C GLU A 173 2.48 -10.94 -11.68
N LEU A 174 2.22 -11.45 -10.48
CA LEU A 174 1.04 -11.11 -9.70
C LEU A 174 0.97 -9.62 -9.37
N LEU A 175 2.06 -9.01 -8.91
CA LEU A 175 2.09 -7.57 -8.62
C LEU A 175 1.82 -6.73 -9.87
N HIS A 176 2.42 -7.10 -11.01
CA HIS A 176 2.15 -6.45 -12.28
C HIS A 176 0.70 -6.62 -12.75
N TYR A 177 0.16 -7.84 -12.63
CA TYR A 177 -1.23 -8.14 -12.97
C TYR A 177 -2.21 -7.30 -12.15
N MET A 178 -2.02 -7.26 -10.83
CA MET A 178 -2.83 -6.43 -9.93
C MET A 178 -2.79 -4.96 -10.32
N ASN A 179 -1.60 -4.44 -10.64
CA ASN A 179 -1.46 -3.05 -11.05
C ASN A 179 -2.13 -2.75 -12.39
N LEU A 180 -1.98 -3.65 -13.37
CA LEU A 180 -2.61 -3.51 -14.68
C LEU A 180 -4.14 -3.50 -14.57
N VAL A 181 -4.73 -4.48 -13.88
CA VAL A 181 -6.18 -4.58 -13.73
C VAL A 181 -6.74 -3.38 -12.98
N THR A 182 -6.07 -2.94 -11.91
CA THR A 182 -6.48 -1.76 -11.15
C THR A 182 -6.38 -0.49 -11.99
N SER A 183 -5.31 -0.35 -12.78
CA SER A 183 -5.13 0.79 -13.69
C SER A 183 -6.21 0.86 -14.77
N ILE A 184 -6.62 -0.29 -15.32
CA ILE A 184 -7.76 -0.37 -16.24
C ILE A 184 -9.04 0.10 -15.53
N GLY A 185 -9.32 -0.41 -14.34
CA GLY A 185 -10.49 0.01 -13.56
C GLY A 185 -10.50 1.50 -13.22
N GLN A 186 -9.33 2.07 -12.91
CA GLN A 186 -9.15 3.51 -12.68
C GLN A 186 -9.39 4.33 -13.94
N SER A 187 -8.92 3.88 -15.11
CA SER A 187 -9.22 4.54 -16.40
C SER A 187 -10.72 4.59 -16.66
N MET A 188 -11.40 3.47 -16.47
CA MET A 188 -12.86 3.37 -16.65
C MET A 188 -13.63 4.30 -15.68
N ASP A 189 -13.19 4.39 -14.42
CA ASP A 189 -13.76 5.31 -13.43
C ASP A 189 -13.58 6.78 -13.84
N TRP A 190 -12.44 7.12 -14.43
CA TRP A 190 -12.15 8.47 -14.92
C TRP A 190 -12.95 8.84 -16.16
N GLU A 191 -13.14 7.89 -17.07
CA GLU A 191 -13.97 8.07 -18.27
C GLU A 191 -15.45 8.32 -17.95
N CYS A 192 -15.89 8.00 -16.73
CA CYS A 192 -17.22 8.38 -16.22
C CYS A 192 -17.35 9.87 -15.91
N ARG A 193 -16.29 10.67 -16.10
CA ARG A 193 -16.28 12.12 -15.90
C ARG A 193 -15.79 12.84 -17.16
N GLN A 194 -16.44 13.94 -17.52
CA GLN A 194 -15.97 14.89 -18.55
C GLN A 194 -15.74 16.26 -17.91
N ASN A 195 -14.53 16.82 -18.04
CA ASN A 195 -14.16 18.10 -17.42
C ASN A 195 -14.47 18.17 -15.91
N GLY A 196 -14.25 17.06 -15.19
CA GLY A 196 -14.52 16.93 -13.77
C GLY A 196 -16.01 16.77 -13.39
N LYS A 197 -16.92 16.64 -14.36
CA LYS A 197 -18.35 16.43 -14.11
C LYS A 197 -18.78 15.00 -14.47
N PRO A 198 -19.68 14.37 -13.69
CA PRO A 198 -20.23 13.05 -14.03
C PRO A 198 -20.93 13.03 -15.39
N ILE A 199 -20.78 11.95 -16.14
CA ILE A 199 -21.54 11.65 -17.36
C ILE A 199 -22.65 10.66 -16.98
N TYR A 200 -23.83 11.16 -16.62
CA TYR A 200 -24.90 10.30 -16.07
C TYR A 200 -25.40 9.25 -17.05
N GLU A 201 -25.31 9.50 -18.35
CA GLU A 201 -25.75 8.60 -19.42
C GLU A 201 -24.91 7.31 -19.48
N SER A 202 -23.66 7.33 -19.00
CA SER A 202 -22.83 6.12 -18.93
C SER A 202 -23.17 5.25 -17.72
N PHE A 203 -23.89 5.79 -16.71
CA PHE A 203 -24.07 5.13 -15.43
C PHE A 203 -25.08 3.99 -15.55
N ASN A 204 -24.58 2.77 -15.39
CA ASN A 204 -25.39 1.57 -15.31
C ASN A 204 -24.73 0.54 -14.40
N MET A 205 -25.49 -0.47 -13.98
CA MET A 205 -25.01 -1.46 -13.02
C MET A 205 -23.92 -2.37 -13.56
N ASP A 206 -23.85 -2.60 -14.87
CA ASP A 206 -22.82 -3.45 -15.45
C ASP A 206 -21.47 -2.72 -15.47
N LEU A 207 -21.46 -1.45 -15.87
CA LEU A 207 -20.27 -0.59 -15.77
C LEU A 207 -19.80 -0.45 -14.32
N TYR A 208 -20.72 -0.21 -13.39
CA TYR A 208 -20.39 -0.13 -11.96
C TYR A 208 -19.71 -1.41 -11.45
N ARG A 209 -20.26 -2.59 -11.79
CA ARG A 209 -19.69 -3.89 -11.39
C ARG A 209 -18.30 -4.11 -11.99
N GLU A 210 -18.11 -3.76 -13.26
CA GLU A 210 -16.84 -3.91 -13.95
C GLU A 210 -15.76 -3.01 -13.32
N ILE A 211 -16.09 -1.73 -13.07
CA ILE A 211 -15.20 -0.78 -12.38
C ILE A 211 -14.88 -1.28 -10.97
N ALA A 212 -15.89 -1.62 -10.16
CA ALA A 212 -15.70 -2.05 -8.78
C ALA A 212 -14.84 -3.31 -8.68
N ARG A 213 -15.04 -4.29 -9.58
CA ARG A 213 -14.24 -5.50 -9.64
C ARG A 213 -12.78 -5.20 -9.99
N ARG A 214 -12.54 -4.39 -11.02
CA ARG A 214 -11.19 -4.11 -11.52
C ARG A 214 -10.41 -3.15 -10.62
N LYS A 215 -11.00 -2.01 -10.26
CA LYS A 215 -10.38 -0.95 -9.44
C LYS A 215 -10.18 -1.38 -7.99
N GLY A 216 -11.07 -2.22 -7.45
CA GLY A 216 -11.05 -2.64 -6.05
C GLY A 216 -10.85 -4.14 -5.85
N GLY A 217 -11.76 -4.95 -6.42
CA GLY A 217 -11.85 -6.39 -6.13
C GLY A 217 -10.54 -7.17 -6.34
N THR A 218 -9.87 -6.99 -7.48
CA THR A 218 -8.64 -7.71 -7.78
C THR A 218 -7.50 -7.35 -6.83
N ALA A 219 -7.24 -6.06 -6.60
CA ALA A 219 -6.15 -5.65 -5.72
C ALA A 219 -6.41 -5.97 -4.25
N ILE A 220 -7.66 -5.85 -3.78
CA ILE A 220 -8.01 -5.94 -2.36
C ILE A 220 -8.28 -7.38 -1.91
N VAL A 221 -8.87 -8.20 -2.78
CA VAL A 221 -9.36 -9.54 -2.42
C VAL A 221 -8.64 -10.62 -3.21
N GLU A 222 -8.74 -10.62 -4.55
CA GLU A 222 -8.22 -11.73 -5.37
C GLU A 222 -6.69 -11.86 -5.25
N GLY A 223 -5.96 -10.74 -5.28
CA GLY A 223 -4.50 -10.69 -5.21
C GLY A 223 -3.90 -11.37 -3.97
N PRO A 224 -4.34 -11.04 -2.74
CA PRO A 224 -3.94 -11.75 -1.53
C PRO A 224 -4.13 -13.28 -1.59
N PHE A 225 -5.25 -13.78 -2.12
CA PHE A 225 -5.46 -15.23 -2.26
C PHE A 225 -4.55 -15.85 -3.33
N MET A 226 -4.37 -15.19 -4.48
CA MET A 226 -3.44 -15.64 -5.51
C MET A 226 -2.01 -15.70 -4.96
N GLY A 227 -1.61 -14.72 -4.16
CA GLY A 227 -0.31 -14.68 -3.50
C GLY A 227 -0.11 -15.78 -2.46
N ALA A 228 -1.17 -16.24 -1.80
CA ALA A 228 -1.12 -17.36 -0.87
C ALA A 228 -0.93 -18.72 -1.59
N LEU A 229 -1.32 -18.80 -2.87
CA LEU A 229 -1.29 -20.01 -3.69
C LEU A 229 -0.05 -20.11 -4.60
N ALA A 230 0.67 -19.00 -4.75
CA ALA A 230 1.85 -18.87 -5.61
C ALA A 230 3.08 -19.55 -4.99
#